data_AF-A0A1D3JF46-F1
#
_entry.id   AF-A0A1D3JF46-F1
#
_cell.length_a   1.000
_cell.length_b   1.000
_cell.length_c   1.000
_cell.angle_alpha   90.00
_cell.angle_beta   90.00
_cell.angle_gamma   90.00
#
_symmetry.space_group_name_H-M   'P 1'
#
loop_
_entity.id
_entity.type
_entity.pdbx_description
1 polymer ?
#
loop_
_entity_poly.entity_id
_entity_poly.type
_entity_poly.pdbx_seq_one_letter_code
_entity_poly.pdbx_strand_id
1 'polypeptide(L)'
;MFDQYAPKERSTVQSSESESHCDSFLSDHIFTHIISPKDFCKKFKRLYNIIINISRKGKTNGEFDQNDCAFLNYWLNDKLRGANSDPTICVKTFYQKLKSAKDTFLNSTLLETKLYNIEKHDLENMRKLYDLYNIKNNVSEVIAKEIGNEESVSCLTYTKECFGKYRDAIINCRDGCSHFYSVLTEFKKKFEEELSPYTEKSISCKYKELFELPDYGVVIKEHESVKIIRNTTISVLFPVFGIFLMLINSDTLIPISQQVLEKIKSTKNMLLGARERSNELLSLLSYTSDNDNIYGDHEEYSIRYYSIGNY
;
A
#
# COMPACT_ATOMS: atom_id res chain seq x y z
N MET A 1 19.63 -10.33 -0.69
CA MET A 1 19.72 -10.85 -2.08
C MET A 1 19.08 -9.89 -3.08
N PHE A 2 17.76 -9.71 -3.09
CA PHE A 2 17.06 -8.90 -4.12
C PHE A 2 17.53 -7.46 -4.27
N ASP A 3 17.96 -6.84 -3.17
CA ASP A 3 18.57 -5.50 -3.15
C ASP A 3 19.65 -5.30 -4.24
N GLN A 4 20.49 -6.33 -4.46
CA GLN A 4 21.57 -6.27 -5.43
C GLN A 4 21.10 -6.47 -6.87
N TYR A 5 20.07 -7.28 -7.08
CA TYR A 5 19.65 -7.73 -8.42
C TYR A 5 18.51 -6.90 -9.00
N ALA A 6 17.60 -6.38 -8.19
CA ALA A 6 16.45 -5.60 -8.65
C ALA A 6 16.86 -4.35 -9.46
N PRO A 7 17.88 -3.55 -9.06
CA PRO A 7 18.33 -2.42 -9.88
C PRO A 7 18.91 -2.86 -11.22
N LYS A 8 19.61 -4.00 -11.25
CA LYS A 8 20.22 -4.55 -12.46
C LYS A 8 19.17 -5.06 -13.44
N GLU A 9 18.13 -5.72 -12.93
CA GLU A 9 17.00 -6.15 -13.73
C GLU A 9 16.30 -4.98 -14.41
N ARG A 10 16.04 -3.88 -13.70
CA ARG A 10 15.42 -2.67 -14.28
C ARG A 10 16.22 -2.05 -15.41
N SER A 11 17.56 -2.10 -15.32
CA SER A 11 18.44 -1.56 -16.37
C SER A 11 18.34 -2.31 -17.72
N THR A 12 17.73 -3.51 -17.74
CA THR A 12 17.59 -4.32 -18.97
C THR A 12 16.57 -3.76 -19.98
N VAL A 13 15.74 -2.80 -19.57
CA VAL A 13 14.61 -2.27 -20.36
C VAL A 13 15.06 -1.33 -21.50
N GLN A 14 16.30 -0.84 -21.52
CA GLN A 14 16.70 0.34 -22.31
C GLN A 14 17.50 0.13 -23.62
N SER A 15 17.68 -1.08 -24.14
CA SER A 15 18.48 -1.26 -25.39
C SER A 15 17.68 -1.85 -26.57
N SER A 16 18.01 -1.43 -27.78
CA SER A 16 17.38 -1.76 -29.06
C SER A 16 18.15 -2.80 -29.90
N GLU A 17 18.93 -3.69 -29.28
CA GLU A 17 19.64 -4.70 -30.08
C GLU A 17 18.68 -5.70 -30.77
N SER A 18 18.86 -5.81 -32.09
CA SER A 18 18.31 -6.87 -32.92
C SER A 18 19.23 -8.09 -32.82
N GLU A 19 18.70 -9.21 -32.33
CA GLU A 19 19.47 -10.45 -32.28
C GLU A 19 18.64 -11.61 -32.82
N SER A 20 19.24 -12.33 -33.77
CA SER A 20 18.64 -13.44 -34.53
C SER A 20 18.37 -14.69 -33.69
N HIS A 21 19.11 -14.90 -32.59
CA HIS A 21 18.96 -16.08 -31.72
C HIS A 21 17.53 -16.20 -31.19
N CYS A 22 16.95 -15.09 -30.71
CA CYS A 22 15.60 -15.08 -30.14
C CYS A 22 14.47 -15.32 -31.16
N ASP A 23 14.75 -15.26 -32.46
CA ASP A 23 13.77 -15.52 -33.52
C ASP A 23 13.51 -17.03 -33.72
N SER A 24 14.48 -17.87 -33.36
CA SER A 24 14.40 -19.33 -33.54
C SER A 24 13.37 -20.03 -32.64
N PHE A 25 12.86 -19.33 -31.61
CA PHE A 25 12.00 -19.90 -30.57
C PHE A 25 10.52 -19.58 -30.72
N LEU A 26 10.13 -18.74 -31.68
CA LEU A 26 8.76 -18.26 -31.84
C LEU A 26 7.75 -19.36 -32.19
N SER A 27 8.21 -20.50 -32.70
CA SER A 27 7.36 -21.64 -33.11
C SER A 27 7.23 -22.74 -32.04
N ASP A 28 7.97 -22.69 -30.93
CA ASP A 28 7.89 -23.73 -29.91
C ASP A 28 6.74 -23.47 -28.93
N HIS A 29 5.95 -24.52 -28.63
CA HIS A 29 4.80 -24.46 -27.74
C HIS A 29 5.13 -23.95 -26.32
N ILE A 30 6.39 -24.04 -25.87
CA ILE A 30 6.76 -23.54 -24.54
C ILE A 30 6.66 -22.02 -24.43
N PHE A 31 6.68 -21.32 -25.57
CA PHE A 31 6.57 -19.87 -25.65
C PHE A 31 5.13 -19.38 -25.91
N THR A 32 4.16 -20.26 -26.16
CA THR A 32 2.78 -19.85 -26.48
C THR A 32 2.09 -19.10 -25.35
N HIS A 33 2.54 -19.29 -24.11
CA HIS A 33 2.02 -18.60 -22.93
C HIS A 33 2.74 -17.27 -22.65
N ILE A 34 3.75 -16.91 -23.44
CA ILE A 34 4.52 -15.68 -23.27
C ILE A 34 4.00 -14.67 -24.28
N ILE A 35 3.47 -13.53 -23.78
CA ILE A 35 2.84 -12.48 -24.61
C ILE A 35 3.78 -11.95 -25.70
N SER A 36 5.07 -11.79 -25.39
CA SER A 36 6.11 -11.44 -26.37
C SER A 36 7.35 -12.32 -26.15
N PRO A 37 7.42 -13.50 -26.78
CA PRO A 37 8.53 -14.43 -26.62
C PRO A 37 9.89 -13.83 -26.99
N LYS A 38 9.92 -13.04 -28.07
CA LYS A 38 11.14 -12.36 -28.55
C LYS A 38 11.65 -11.36 -27.52
N ASP A 39 10.79 -10.50 -27.00
CA ASP A 39 11.18 -9.49 -26.01
C ASP A 39 11.57 -10.15 -24.68
N PHE A 40 10.87 -11.21 -24.28
CA PHE A 40 11.24 -12.02 -23.13
C PHE A 40 12.65 -12.58 -23.28
N CYS A 41 12.96 -13.23 -24.40
CA CYS A 41 14.27 -13.82 -24.66
C CYS A 41 15.37 -12.76 -24.62
N LYS A 42 15.14 -11.59 -25.25
CA LYS A 42 16.09 -10.47 -25.23
C LYS A 42 16.34 -9.95 -23.80
N LYS A 43 15.28 -9.75 -23.02
CA LYS A 43 15.38 -9.31 -21.61
C LYS A 43 16.14 -10.33 -20.78
N PHE A 44 15.82 -11.61 -20.93
CA PHE A 44 16.51 -12.68 -20.19
C PHE A 44 17.99 -12.76 -20.55
N LYS A 45 18.35 -12.65 -21.83
CA LYS A 45 19.76 -12.62 -22.26
C LYS A 45 20.54 -11.47 -21.63
N ARG A 46 19.97 -10.27 -21.66
CA ARG A 46 20.60 -9.10 -21.03
C ARG A 46 20.78 -9.31 -19.53
N LEU A 47 19.73 -9.78 -18.87
CA LEU A 47 19.77 -10.07 -17.45
C LEU A 47 20.86 -11.10 -17.11
N TYR A 48 20.93 -12.19 -17.88
CA TYR A 48 21.96 -13.22 -17.77
C TYR A 48 23.37 -12.63 -17.88
N ASN A 49 23.61 -11.82 -18.92
CA ASN A 49 24.91 -11.18 -19.17
C ASN A 49 25.29 -10.15 -18.11
N ILE A 50 24.32 -9.41 -17.57
CA ILE A 50 24.57 -8.49 -16.46
C ILE A 50 24.95 -9.31 -15.23
N ILE A 51 24.14 -10.31 -14.87
CA ILE A 51 24.30 -11.07 -13.64
C ILE A 51 25.63 -11.82 -13.62
N ILE A 52 26.00 -12.50 -14.70
CA ILE A 52 27.24 -13.29 -14.73
C ILE A 52 28.48 -12.40 -14.51
N ASN A 53 28.42 -11.14 -14.94
CA ASN A 53 29.48 -10.16 -14.81
C ASN A 53 29.32 -9.20 -13.61
N ILE A 54 28.36 -9.44 -12.70
CA ILE A 54 28.25 -8.65 -11.47
C ILE A 54 29.53 -8.83 -10.65
N SER A 55 30.21 -7.72 -10.35
CA SER A 55 31.30 -7.70 -9.38
C SER A 55 30.72 -7.64 -7.96
N ARG A 56 31.07 -8.63 -7.12
CA ARG A 56 30.71 -8.67 -5.69
C ARG A 56 31.79 -9.38 -4.91
N LYS A 57 31.96 -9.02 -3.63
CA LYS A 57 32.96 -9.65 -2.75
C LYS A 57 32.74 -11.16 -2.71
N GLY A 58 33.80 -11.92 -3.00
CA GLY A 58 33.79 -13.38 -2.97
C GLY A 58 33.16 -14.06 -4.20
N LYS A 59 32.90 -13.32 -5.28
CA LYS A 59 32.43 -13.88 -6.56
C LYS A 59 33.51 -13.78 -7.63
N THR A 60 33.71 -14.88 -8.36
CA THR A 60 34.53 -14.93 -9.57
C THR A 60 33.80 -14.27 -10.73
N ASN A 61 34.48 -13.35 -11.44
CA ASN A 61 33.90 -12.71 -12.61
C ASN A 61 33.65 -13.74 -13.73
N GLY A 62 32.51 -13.64 -14.40
CA GLY A 62 32.16 -14.57 -15.49
C GLY A 62 31.60 -15.92 -15.01
N GLU A 63 31.40 -16.11 -13.71
CA GLU A 63 30.81 -17.33 -13.14
C GLU A 63 29.58 -16.99 -12.31
N PHE A 64 28.56 -17.84 -12.35
CA PHE A 64 27.45 -17.74 -11.40
C PHE A 64 27.81 -18.40 -10.08
N ASP A 65 27.22 -17.86 -9.02
CA ASP A 65 27.18 -18.47 -7.70
C ASP A 65 25.74 -18.83 -7.29
N GLN A 66 25.56 -19.26 -6.04
CA GLN A 66 24.25 -19.66 -5.52
C GLN A 66 23.23 -18.50 -5.50
N ASN A 67 23.66 -17.27 -5.22
CA ASN A 67 22.76 -16.12 -5.18
C ASN A 67 22.33 -15.72 -6.59
N ASP A 68 23.27 -15.71 -7.55
CA ASP A 68 22.94 -15.45 -8.95
C ASP A 68 21.93 -16.47 -9.48
N CYS A 69 22.16 -17.76 -9.19
CA CYS A 69 21.28 -18.84 -9.60
C CYS A 69 19.90 -18.73 -8.96
N ALA A 70 19.83 -18.46 -7.65
CA ALA A 70 18.55 -18.34 -6.97
C ALA A 70 17.75 -17.11 -7.45
N PHE A 71 18.41 -16.01 -7.84
CA PHE A 71 17.71 -14.85 -8.39
C PHE A 71 17.16 -15.15 -9.78
N LEU A 72 17.97 -15.77 -10.65
CA LEU A 72 17.53 -16.18 -11.97
C LEU A 72 16.41 -17.23 -11.91
N ASN A 73 16.47 -18.15 -10.94
CA ASN A 73 15.39 -19.10 -10.70
C ASN A 73 14.09 -18.38 -10.31
N TYR A 74 14.16 -17.43 -9.38
CA TYR A 74 13.01 -16.58 -9.03
C TYR A 74 12.47 -15.82 -10.24
N TRP A 75 13.35 -15.12 -10.98
CA TRP A 75 12.94 -14.28 -12.10
C TRP A 75 12.25 -15.09 -13.20
N LEU A 76 12.79 -16.26 -13.56
CA LEU A 76 12.16 -17.14 -14.55
C LEU A 76 10.81 -17.66 -14.05
N ASN A 77 10.71 -18.09 -12.79
CA ASN A 77 9.44 -18.51 -12.21
C ASN A 77 8.40 -17.38 -12.25
N ASP A 78 8.78 -16.18 -11.86
CA ASP A 78 7.89 -15.02 -11.85
C ASP A 78 7.38 -14.67 -13.25
N LYS A 79 8.29 -14.54 -14.22
CA LYS A 79 7.97 -14.06 -15.56
C LYS A 79 7.32 -15.11 -16.46
N LEU A 80 7.64 -16.39 -16.28
CA LEU A 80 7.06 -17.46 -17.09
C LEU A 80 5.68 -17.88 -16.57
N ARG A 81 5.52 -17.98 -15.26
CA ARG A 81 4.31 -18.58 -14.64
C ARG A 81 3.23 -17.55 -14.32
N GLY A 82 3.57 -16.26 -14.42
CA GLY A 82 2.65 -15.13 -14.30
C GLY A 82 1.92 -15.08 -12.95
N ALA A 83 0.90 -14.22 -12.84
CA ALA A 83 0.19 -13.96 -11.59
C ALA A 83 -0.42 -15.23 -10.95
N ASN A 84 -0.83 -16.20 -11.76
CA ASN A 84 -1.45 -17.44 -11.29
C ASN A 84 -0.44 -18.51 -10.82
N SER A 85 0.86 -18.26 -11.01
CA SER A 85 1.93 -19.20 -10.71
C SER A 85 1.68 -20.57 -11.36
N ASP A 86 1.32 -20.55 -12.65
CA ASP A 86 0.92 -21.72 -13.43
C ASP A 86 1.90 -22.89 -13.22
N PRO A 87 1.48 -24.01 -12.62
CA PRO A 87 2.35 -25.15 -12.34
C PRO A 87 2.69 -25.95 -13.60
N THR A 88 1.96 -25.78 -14.70
CA THR A 88 2.19 -26.51 -15.97
C THR A 88 3.45 -26.06 -16.69
N ILE A 89 3.88 -24.80 -16.47
CA ILE A 89 5.08 -24.25 -17.08
C ILE A 89 6.31 -24.65 -16.27
N CYS A 90 7.15 -25.51 -16.84
CA CYS A 90 8.40 -25.96 -16.21
C CYS A 90 9.58 -25.05 -16.57
N VAL A 91 10.12 -24.33 -15.58
CA VAL A 91 11.24 -23.41 -15.73
C VAL A 91 12.52 -24.11 -16.21
N LYS A 92 12.77 -25.32 -15.70
CA LYS A 92 13.93 -26.11 -16.11
C LYS A 92 13.83 -26.53 -17.58
N THR A 93 12.67 -27.01 -18.01
CA THR A 93 12.41 -27.38 -19.42
C THR A 93 12.54 -26.17 -20.33
N PHE A 94 12.03 -25.01 -19.93
CA PHE A 94 12.22 -23.75 -20.65
C PHE A 94 13.69 -23.42 -20.86
N TYR A 95 14.48 -23.43 -19.79
CA TYR A 95 15.90 -23.12 -19.86
C TYR A 95 16.68 -24.11 -20.75
N GLN A 96 16.38 -25.40 -20.64
CA GLN A 96 17.02 -26.45 -21.44
C GLN A 96 16.74 -26.27 -22.94
N LYS A 97 15.51 -25.93 -23.31
CA LYS A 97 15.16 -25.62 -24.70
C LYS A 97 15.93 -24.40 -25.22
N LEU A 98 15.97 -23.33 -24.44
CA LEU A 98 16.71 -22.11 -24.77
C LEU A 98 18.22 -22.39 -24.93
N LYS A 99 18.77 -23.30 -24.13
CA LYS A 99 20.17 -23.74 -24.21
C LYS A 99 20.45 -24.68 -25.38
N SER A 100 19.48 -25.47 -25.81
CA SER A 100 19.65 -26.44 -26.90
C SER A 100 19.66 -25.81 -28.30
N ALA A 101 19.31 -24.54 -28.43
CA ALA A 101 19.29 -23.86 -29.70
C ALA A 101 20.70 -23.58 -30.24
N LYS A 102 20.76 -23.46 -31.57
CA LYS A 102 21.97 -23.05 -32.27
C LYS A 102 22.40 -21.66 -31.81
N ASP A 103 23.71 -21.48 -31.60
CA ASP A 103 24.32 -20.20 -31.19
C ASP A 103 23.81 -19.68 -29.83
N THR A 104 23.52 -20.58 -28.88
CA THR A 104 23.07 -20.20 -27.54
C THR A 104 24.10 -19.36 -26.79
N PHE A 105 23.61 -18.37 -26.05
CA PHE A 105 24.42 -17.57 -25.12
C PHE A 105 24.54 -18.23 -23.73
N LEU A 106 23.80 -19.32 -23.49
CA LEU A 106 23.72 -19.99 -22.20
C LEU A 106 24.85 -21.00 -22.02
N ASN A 107 25.82 -20.67 -21.17
CA ASN A 107 27.01 -21.49 -20.93
C ASN A 107 27.12 -22.04 -19.49
N SER A 108 26.26 -21.63 -18.56
CA SER A 108 26.39 -22.07 -17.17
C SER A 108 25.78 -23.46 -16.93
N THR A 109 26.61 -24.37 -16.44
CA THR A 109 26.18 -25.68 -15.92
C THR A 109 25.58 -25.54 -14.52
N LEU A 110 26.12 -24.66 -13.67
CA LEU A 110 25.61 -24.44 -12.32
C LEU A 110 24.15 -23.98 -12.34
N LEU A 111 23.82 -22.98 -13.17
CA LEU A 111 22.46 -22.47 -13.26
C LEU A 111 21.47 -23.58 -13.62
N GLU A 112 21.81 -24.43 -14.60
CA GLU A 112 20.95 -25.54 -15.02
C GLU A 112 20.60 -26.50 -13.86
N THR A 113 21.55 -26.76 -12.97
CA THR A 113 21.33 -27.63 -11.79
C THR A 113 20.48 -26.97 -10.70
N LYS A 114 20.35 -25.63 -10.74
CA LYS A 114 19.70 -24.83 -9.70
C LYS A 114 18.31 -24.31 -10.10
N LEU A 115 17.87 -24.57 -11.32
CA LEU A 115 16.54 -24.19 -11.80
C LEU A 115 15.48 -25.23 -11.42
N TYR A 116 14.40 -24.77 -10.80
CA TYR A 116 13.25 -25.57 -10.40
C TYR A 116 11.98 -24.71 -10.33
N ASN A 117 10.82 -25.35 -10.38
CA ASN A 117 9.55 -24.64 -10.18
C ASN A 117 9.36 -24.34 -8.69
N ILE A 118 9.35 -23.06 -8.31
CA ILE A 118 9.10 -22.62 -6.94
C ILE A 118 7.65 -22.90 -6.56
N GLU A 119 7.37 -23.32 -5.33
CA GLU A 119 5.98 -23.55 -4.92
C GLU A 119 5.15 -22.27 -5.02
N LYS A 120 3.84 -22.41 -5.31
CA LYS A 120 2.98 -21.25 -5.59
C LYS A 120 3.00 -20.22 -4.46
N HIS A 121 2.87 -20.69 -3.22
CA HIS A 121 2.83 -19.81 -2.05
C HIS A 121 4.18 -19.12 -1.81
N ASP A 122 5.29 -19.84 -1.99
CA ASP A 122 6.63 -19.28 -1.90
C ASP A 122 6.88 -18.23 -2.98
N LEU A 123 6.47 -18.49 -4.22
CA LEU A 123 6.60 -17.53 -5.31
C LEU A 123 5.79 -16.26 -5.05
N GLU A 124 4.57 -16.38 -4.52
CA GLU A 124 3.75 -15.24 -4.11
C GLU A 124 4.42 -14.42 -2.99
N ASN A 125 5.02 -15.08 -1.99
CA ASN A 125 5.77 -14.42 -0.92
C ASN A 125 7.05 -13.73 -1.46
N MET A 126 7.79 -14.39 -2.35
CA MET A 126 8.97 -13.82 -2.98
C MET A 126 8.64 -12.59 -3.84
N ARG A 127 7.49 -12.56 -4.53
CA ARG A 127 7.00 -11.38 -5.26
C ARG A 127 6.78 -10.18 -4.35
N LYS A 128 6.09 -10.40 -3.22
CA LYS A 128 5.87 -9.36 -2.20
C LYS A 128 7.20 -8.80 -1.68
N LEU A 129 8.16 -9.69 -1.39
CA LEU A 129 9.49 -9.28 -0.95
C LEU A 129 10.26 -8.52 -2.04
N TYR A 130 10.19 -8.97 -3.29
CA TYR A 130 10.82 -8.31 -4.42
C TYR A 130 10.25 -6.89 -4.64
N ASP A 131 8.93 -6.74 -4.51
CA ASP A 131 8.24 -5.44 -4.52
C ASP A 131 8.72 -4.51 -3.41
N LEU A 132 8.92 -5.03 -2.20
CA LEU A 132 9.46 -4.26 -1.08
C LEU A 132 10.88 -3.74 -1.36
N TYR A 133 11.76 -4.59 -1.89
CA TYR A 133 13.11 -4.16 -2.31
C TYR A 133 13.07 -3.17 -3.47
N ASN A 134 12.11 -3.32 -4.38
CA ASN A 134 11.89 -2.36 -5.46
C ASN A 134 11.51 -0.97 -4.93
N ILE A 135 10.62 -0.90 -3.96
CA ILE A 135 10.23 0.36 -3.32
C ILE A 135 11.41 0.95 -2.54
N LYS A 136 12.13 0.13 -1.76
CA LYS A 136 13.35 0.56 -1.06
C LYS A 136 14.35 1.22 -2.01
N ASN A 137 14.59 0.60 -3.17
CA ASN A 137 15.50 1.15 -4.19
C ASN A 137 14.99 2.49 -4.75
N ASN A 138 13.68 2.66 -4.94
CA ASN A 138 13.11 3.94 -5.35
C ASN A 138 13.36 5.03 -4.29
N VAL A 139 13.22 4.69 -3.00
CA VAL A 139 13.52 5.62 -1.90
C VAL A 139 15.00 6.03 -1.96
N SER A 140 15.92 5.07 -2.10
CA SER A 140 17.36 5.37 -2.25
C SER A 140 17.66 6.26 -3.45
N GLU A 141 16.99 6.03 -4.58
CA GLU A 141 17.18 6.81 -5.81
C GLU A 141 16.68 8.26 -5.66
N VAL A 142 15.52 8.45 -5.03
CA VAL A 142 14.98 9.79 -4.72
C VAL A 142 15.94 10.57 -3.83
N ILE A 143 16.42 9.93 -2.76
CA ILE A 143 17.39 10.55 -1.85
C ILE A 143 18.66 10.96 -2.60
N ALA A 144 19.18 10.09 -3.47
CA ALA A 144 20.38 10.37 -4.25
C ALA A 144 20.19 11.56 -5.21
N LYS A 145 19.04 11.64 -5.90
CA LYS A 145 18.70 12.76 -6.80
C LYS A 145 18.53 14.08 -6.06
N GLU A 146 17.90 14.04 -4.90
CA GLU A 146 17.72 15.21 -4.05
C GLU A 146 19.05 15.79 -3.57
N ILE A 147 19.97 14.94 -3.11
CA ILE A 147 21.34 15.35 -2.75
C ILE A 147 22.08 15.94 -3.97
N GLY A 148 21.70 15.52 -5.18
CA GLY A 148 22.20 16.03 -6.46
C GLY A 148 21.54 17.31 -7.00
N ASN A 149 20.65 17.96 -6.23
CA ASN A 149 19.88 19.16 -6.62
C ASN A 149 18.87 18.97 -7.77
N GLU A 150 18.28 17.79 -7.92
CA GLU A 150 17.13 17.57 -8.83
C GLU A 150 15.78 17.71 -8.09
N GLU A 151 14.73 18.12 -8.80
CA GLU A 151 13.35 18.20 -8.27
C GLU A 151 12.89 16.81 -7.81
N SER A 152 12.67 16.65 -6.50
CA SER A 152 12.46 15.33 -5.90
C SER A 152 10.97 15.05 -5.65
N VAL A 153 10.53 13.86 -6.06
CA VAL A 153 9.28 13.26 -5.56
C VAL A 153 9.43 13.04 -4.06
N SER A 154 8.42 13.37 -3.26
CA SER A 154 8.49 13.24 -1.80
C SER A 154 8.78 11.79 -1.37
N CYS A 155 9.81 11.63 -0.53
CA CYS A 155 10.13 10.41 0.22
C CYS A 155 8.90 9.76 0.85
N LEU A 156 7.97 10.59 1.33
CA LEU A 156 6.72 10.20 1.98
C LEU A 156 5.88 9.25 1.11
N THR A 157 5.86 9.45 -0.21
CA THR A 157 5.06 8.62 -1.12
C THR A 157 5.56 7.19 -1.11
N TYR A 158 6.87 6.99 -1.32
CA TYR A 158 7.46 5.66 -1.38
C TYR A 158 7.52 4.98 -0.01
N THR A 159 7.76 5.72 1.08
CA THR A 159 7.76 5.14 2.43
C THR A 159 6.35 4.72 2.86
N LYS A 160 5.31 5.49 2.53
CA LYS A 160 3.91 5.06 2.72
C LYS A 160 3.57 3.82 1.90
N GLU A 161 4.00 3.76 0.64
CA GLU A 161 3.80 2.57 -0.20
C GLU A 161 4.50 1.34 0.40
N CYS A 162 5.75 1.51 0.84
CA CYS A 162 6.53 0.46 1.51
C CYS A 162 5.79 -0.06 2.74
N PHE A 163 5.32 0.85 3.61
CA PHE A 163 4.59 0.51 4.82
C PHE A 163 3.30 -0.29 4.51
N GLY A 164 2.53 0.17 3.51
CA GLY A 164 1.33 -0.52 3.06
C GLY A 164 1.61 -1.93 2.56
N LYS A 165 2.57 -2.08 1.63
CA LYS A 165 2.95 -3.40 1.09
C LYS A 165 3.58 -4.32 2.14
N TYR A 166 4.32 -3.77 3.09
CA TYR A 166 4.95 -4.54 4.16
C TYR A 166 3.90 -5.15 5.08
N ARG A 167 2.92 -4.35 5.51
CA ARG A 167 1.79 -4.84 6.30
C ARG A 167 0.94 -5.83 5.53
N ASP A 168 0.66 -5.57 4.26
CA ASP A 168 -0.08 -6.49 3.39
C ASP A 168 0.64 -7.84 3.26
N ALA A 169 1.97 -7.83 3.11
CA ALA A 169 2.76 -9.04 3.02
C ALA A 169 2.67 -9.89 4.30
N ILE A 170 2.66 -9.26 5.47
CA ILE A 170 2.49 -9.93 6.77
C ILE A 170 1.08 -10.53 6.91
N ILE A 171 0.05 -9.73 6.61
CA ILE A 171 -1.36 -10.10 6.80
C ILE A 171 -1.77 -11.23 5.86
N ASN A 172 -1.36 -11.13 4.59
CA ASN A 172 -1.75 -12.07 3.54
C ASN A 172 -0.74 -13.21 3.36
N CYS A 173 0.06 -13.52 4.38
CA CYS A 173 0.88 -14.70 4.35
C CYS A 173 -0.01 -15.95 4.43
N ARG A 174 0.12 -16.86 3.46
CA ARG A 174 -0.70 -18.07 3.35
C ARG A 174 -0.04 -19.25 4.07
N ASP A 175 1.14 -19.64 3.59
CA ASP A 175 1.93 -20.78 4.05
C ASP A 175 3.41 -20.37 4.21
N GLY A 176 4.16 -21.08 5.05
CA GLY A 176 5.60 -20.80 5.27
C GLY A 176 5.88 -19.51 6.05
N CYS A 177 4.90 -18.98 6.77
CA CYS A 177 4.94 -17.65 7.35
C CYS A 177 6.05 -17.43 8.37
N SER A 178 6.45 -18.44 9.15
CA SER A 178 7.56 -18.30 10.09
C SER A 178 8.88 -17.93 9.39
N HIS A 179 9.21 -18.64 8.31
CA HIS A 179 10.40 -18.34 7.50
C HIS A 179 10.22 -16.99 6.78
N PHE A 180 9.06 -16.75 6.18
CA PHE A 180 8.81 -15.48 5.48
C PHE A 180 8.86 -14.27 6.42
N TYR A 181 8.38 -14.37 7.66
CA TYR A 181 8.51 -13.33 8.67
C TYR A 181 9.97 -13.07 9.04
N SER A 182 10.80 -14.11 9.15
CA SER A 182 12.25 -13.92 9.35
C SER A 182 12.85 -13.08 8.22
N VAL A 183 12.49 -13.40 6.96
CA VAL A 183 12.97 -12.65 5.80
C VAL A 183 12.43 -11.21 5.78
N LEU A 184 11.17 -10.99 6.19
CA LEU A 184 10.61 -9.65 6.34
C LEU A 184 11.25 -8.86 7.48
N THR A 185 11.68 -9.51 8.56
CA THR A 185 12.45 -8.88 9.64
C THR A 185 13.84 -8.46 9.15
N GLU A 186 14.50 -9.29 8.33
CA GLU A 186 15.76 -8.89 7.68
C GLU A 186 15.56 -7.71 6.72
N PHE A 187 14.49 -7.73 5.92
CA PHE A 187 14.12 -6.59 5.08
C PHE A 187 13.92 -5.33 5.91
N LYS A 188 13.13 -5.40 6.99
CA LYS A 188 12.90 -4.28 7.92
C LYS A 188 14.21 -3.70 8.42
N LYS A 189 15.07 -4.56 8.98
CA LYS A 189 16.38 -4.14 9.51
C LYS A 189 17.19 -3.41 8.44
N LYS A 190 17.28 -3.98 7.24
CA LYS A 190 18.03 -3.39 6.13
C LYS A 190 17.42 -2.08 5.62
N PHE A 191 16.10 -1.99 5.58
CA PHE A 191 15.38 -0.77 5.20
C PHE A 191 15.69 0.36 6.19
N GLU A 192 15.61 0.08 7.49
CA GLU A 192 15.92 1.02 8.56
C GLU A 192 17.40 1.42 8.57
N GLU A 193 18.31 0.45 8.58
CA GLU A 193 19.76 0.70 8.70
C GLU A 193 20.33 1.45 7.48
N GLU A 194 19.85 1.15 6.27
CA GLU A 194 20.38 1.77 5.06
C GLU A 194 19.72 3.10 4.73
N LEU A 195 18.48 3.36 5.17
CA LEU A 195 17.76 4.60 4.84
C LEU A 195 17.76 5.65 5.95
N SER A 196 17.76 5.24 7.23
CA SER A 196 17.77 6.18 8.36
C SER A 196 18.94 7.17 8.34
N PRO A 197 20.18 6.81 7.91
CA PRO A 197 21.29 7.76 7.87
C PRO A 197 21.07 8.96 6.93
N TYR A 198 20.09 8.89 6.04
CA TYR A 198 19.79 10.00 5.12
C TYR A 198 18.87 11.05 5.74
N THR A 199 18.27 10.82 6.91
CA THR A 199 17.40 11.81 7.58
C THR A 199 18.12 13.11 7.90
N GLU A 200 19.43 13.05 8.14
CA GLU A 200 20.26 14.22 8.41
C GLU A 200 20.56 15.06 7.16
N LYS A 201 20.48 14.45 5.96
CA LYS A 201 20.99 15.05 4.71
C LYS A 201 19.90 15.35 3.68
N SER A 202 18.82 14.57 3.67
CA SER A 202 17.71 14.71 2.73
C SER A 202 16.71 15.75 3.23
N ILE A 203 16.18 16.59 2.33
CA ILE A 203 15.12 17.56 2.66
C ILE A 203 13.76 16.86 2.75
N SER A 204 13.54 15.84 1.92
CA SER A 204 12.28 15.09 1.77
C SER A 204 12.15 13.91 2.74
N CYS A 205 13.25 13.34 3.22
CA CYS A 205 13.32 12.18 4.12
C CYS A 205 13.78 12.52 5.55
N LYS A 206 13.47 13.69 6.10
CA LYS A 206 14.03 14.15 7.40
C LYS A 206 13.59 13.37 8.63
N TYR A 207 12.48 12.66 8.56
CA TYR A 207 11.86 12.03 9.71
C TYR A 207 12.24 10.55 9.77
N LYS A 208 12.85 10.14 10.88
CA LYS A 208 13.29 8.75 11.08
C LYS A 208 12.10 7.80 11.12
N GLU A 209 10.98 8.27 11.63
CA GLU A 209 9.70 7.56 11.73
C GLU A 209 9.18 7.09 10.36
N LEU A 210 9.63 7.69 9.26
CA LEU A 210 9.28 7.23 7.90
C LEU A 210 9.91 5.89 7.55
N PHE A 211 10.98 5.50 8.26
CA PHE A 211 11.73 4.28 8.01
C PHE A 211 11.40 3.17 9.01
N GLU A 212 10.71 3.49 10.11
CA GLU A 212 10.39 2.55 11.18
C GLU A 212 9.23 1.64 10.76
N LEU A 213 9.54 0.38 10.46
CA LEU A 213 8.53 -0.62 10.10
C LEU A 213 8.07 -1.37 11.37
N PRO A 214 6.77 -1.67 11.50
CA PRO A 214 6.26 -2.36 12.68
C PRO A 214 6.76 -3.80 12.73
N ASP A 215 6.90 -4.37 13.92
CA ASP A 215 7.17 -5.81 14.03
C ASP A 215 5.97 -6.61 13.52
N TYR A 216 6.24 -7.76 12.88
CA TYR A 216 5.17 -8.59 12.31
C TYR A 216 4.14 -9.01 13.37
N GLY A 217 4.57 -9.27 14.61
CA GLY A 217 3.68 -9.61 15.72
C GLY A 217 2.74 -8.46 16.12
N VAL A 218 3.17 -7.20 15.97
CA VAL A 218 2.32 -6.03 16.18
C VAL A 218 1.29 -5.92 15.06
N VAL A 219 1.72 -6.06 13.81
CA VAL A 219 0.83 -6.00 12.64
C VAL A 219 -0.27 -7.07 12.72
N ILE A 220 0.07 -8.30 13.10
CA ILE A 220 -0.89 -9.41 13.25
C ILE A 220 -1.92 -9.07 14.33
N LYS A 221 -1.48 -8.66 15.53
CA LYS A 221 -2.36 -8.31 16.66
C LYS A 221 -3.31 -7.16 16.30
N GLU A 222 -2.81 -6.12 15.65
CA GLU A 222 -3.63 -4.99 15.20
C GLU A 222 -4.68 -5.44 14.18
N HIS A 223 -4.29 -6.25 13.19
CA HIS A 223 -5.20 -6.75 12.17
C HIS A 223 -6.30 -7.65 12.76
N GLU A 224 -5.95 -8.54 13.69
CA GLU A 224 -6.91 -9.37 14.41
C GLU A 224 -7.89 -8.53 15.24
N SER A 225 -7.38 -7.51 15.95
CA SER A 225 -8.20 -6.60 16.75
C SER A 225 -9.21 -5.84 15.88
N VAL A 226 -8.77 -5.31 14.74
CA VAL A 226 -9.64 -4.63 13.77
C VAL A 226 -10.71 -5.59 13.22
N LYS A 227 -10.33 -6.83 12.91
CA LYS A 227 -11.27 -7.86 12.43
C LYS A 227 -12.33 -8.19 13.49
N ILE A 228 -11.94 -8.31 14.75
CA ILE A 228 -12.86 -8.53 15.88
C ILE A 228 -13.80 -7.34 16.03
N ILE A 229 -13.30 -6.10 16.07
CA ILE A 229 -14.14 -4.90 16.22
C ILE A 229 -15.14 -4.82 15.08
N ARG A 230 -14.71 -5.00 13.82
CA ARG A 230 -15.58 -4.96 12.65
C ARG A 230 -16.68 -6.04 12.71
N ASN A 231 -16.31 -7.27 13.06
CA ASN A 231 -17.28 -8.36 13.18
C ASN A 231 -18.26 -8.11 14.33
N THR A 232 -17.80 -7.57 15.46
CA THR A 232 -18.65 -7.25 16.61
C THR A 232 -19.57 -6.07 16.33
N THR A 233 -19.11 -5.00 15.68
CA THR A 233 -20.00 -3.88 15.31
C THR A 233 -21.08 -4.36 14.36
N ILE A 234 -20.77 -5.17 13.35
CA ILE A 234 -21.77 -5.75 12.44
C ILE A 234 -22.73 -6.68 13.19
N SER A 235 -22.22 -7.53 14.08
CA SER A 235 -23.02 -8.51 14.84
C SER A 235 -23.91 -7.88 15.92
N VAL A 236 -23.53 -6.73 16.49
CA VAL A 236 -24.30 -6.05 17.54
C VAL A 236 -25.26 -5.00 16.96
N LEU A 237 -24.86 -4.26 15.92
CA LEU A 237 -25.74 -3.25 15.31
C LEU A 237 -26.96 -3.88 14.62
N PHE A 238 -26.81 -5.03 13.94
CA PHE A 238 -27.93 -5.64 13.19
C PHE A 238 -29.10 -6.11 14.08
N PRO A 239 -28.86 -6.83 15.20
CA PRO A 239 -29.92 -7.24 16.12
C PRO A 239 -30.50 -6.06 16.92
N VAL A 240 -29.66 -5.10 17.35
CA VAL A 240 -30.12 -3.93 18.09
C VAL A 240 -30.99 -3.03 17.20
N PHE A 241 -30.62 -2.82 15.93
CA PHE A 241 -31.49 -2.14 14.97
C PHE A 241 -32.79 -2.90 14.71
N GLY A 242 -32.75 -4.23 14.61
CA GLY A 242 -33.94 -5.06 14.45
C GLY A 242 -34.91 -4.94 15.62
N ILE A 243 -34.40 -5.01 16.86
CA ILE A 243 -35.19 -4.83 18.09
C ILE A 243 -35.73 -3.39 18.17
N PHE A 244 -34.91 -2.39 17.84
CA PHE A 244 -35.33 -0.99 17.86
C PHE A 244 -36.45 -0.71 16.84
N LEU A 245 -36.36 -1.26 15.62
CA LEU A 245 -37.41 -1.17 14.62
C LEU A 245 -38.68 -1.92 15.04
N MET A 246 -38.55 -3.08 15.68
CA MET A 246 -39.70 -3.81 16.25
C MET A 246 -40.40 -3.00 17.34
N LEU A 247 -39.64 -2.32 18.22
CA LEU A 247 -40.19 -1.47 19.27
C LEU A 247 -40.93 -0.27 18.69
N ILE A 248 -40.36 0.43 17.71
CA ILE A 248 -41.01 1.58 17.04
C ILE A 248 -42.33 1.17 16.37
N ASN A 249 -42.37 -0.01 15.74
CA ASN A 249 -43.56 -0.50 15.05
C ASN A 249 -44.53 -1.26 15.95
N SER A 250 -44.23 -1.40 17.25
CA SER A 250 -45.15 -2.01 18.19
C SER A 250 -46.23 -1.00 18.60
N ASP A 251 -47.50 -1.40 18.53
CA ASP A 251 -48.67 -0.59 18.89
C ASP A 251 -48.66 -0.06 20.34
N THR A 252 -47.71 -0.55 21.15
CA THR A 252 -47.43 -0.14 22.53
C THR A 252 -46.94 1.31 22.68
N LEU A 253 -46.36 1.93 21.65
CA LEU A 253 -45.87 3.34 21.70
C LEU A 253 -46.88 4.38 21.22
N ILE A 254 -47.98 3.95 20.58
CA ILE A 254 -49.09 4.80 20.14
C ILE A 254 -49.66 5.65 21.31
N PRO A 255 -49.96 5.10 22.50
CA PRO A 255 -50.53 5.89 23.60
C PRO A 255 -49.56 6.94 24.17
N ILE A 256 -48.24 6.64 24.22
CA ILE A 256 -47.23 7.58 24.74
C ILE A 256 -47.02 8.74 23.76
N SER A 257 -47.02 8.46 22.45
CA SER A 257 -46.92 9.49 21.42
C SER A 257 -48.11 10.46 21.45
N GLN A 258 -49.32 9.96 21.72
CA GLN A 258 -50.52 10.78 21.89
C GLN A 258 -50.43 11.67 23.13
N GLN A 259 -50.00 11.13 24.28
CA GLN A 259 -49.83 11.91 25.51
C GLN A 259 -48.77 13.01 25.38
N VAL A 260 -47.67 12.76 24.67
CA VAL A 260 -46.63 13.78 24.42
C VAL A 260 -47.14 14.85 23.45
N LEU A 261 -47.88 14.46 22.40
CA LEU A 261 -48.46 15.40 21.44
C LEU A 261 -49.52 16.31 22.09
N GLU A 262 -50.34 15.77 23.00
CA GLU A 262 -51.30 16.53 23.80
C GLU A 262 -50.60 17.51 24.73
N LYS A 263 -49.51 17.11 25.40
CA LYS A 263 -48.71 18.02 26.23
C LYS A 263 -48.07 19.14 25.40
N ILE A 264 -47.55 18.84 24.21
CA ILE A 264 -46.98 19.87 23.32
C ILE A 264 -48.07 20.84 22.82
N LYS A 265 -49.26 20.33 22.46
CA LYS A 265 -50.41 21.19 22.08
C LYS A 265 -50.89 22.05 23.24
N SER A 266 -50.97 21.49 24.46
CA SER A 266 -51.30 22.22 25.68
C SER A 266 -50.31 23.36 25.95
N THR A 267 -49.01 23.07 25.89
CA THR A 267 -47.96 24.08 26.08
C THR A 267 -47.98 25.15 24.99
N LYS A 268 -48.21 24.76 23.72
CA LYS A 268 -48.37 25.71 22.60
C LYS A 268 -49.59 26.62 22.77
N ASN A 269 -50.72 26.09 23.24
CA ASN A 269 -51.93 26.86 23.50
C ASN A 269 -51.77 27.81 24.70
N MET A 270 -51.06 27.39 25.76
CA MET A 270 -50.64 28.30 26.85
C MET A 270 -49.73 29.42 26.36
N LEU A 271 -48.78 29.12 25.46
CA LEU A 271 -47.81 30.09 24.97
C LEU A 271 -48.42 31.08 23.96
N LEU A 272 -49.40 30.64 23.16
CA LEU A 272 -50.22 31.51 22.32
C LEU A 272 -51.17 32.38 23.15
N GLY A 273 -51.83 31.83 24.17
CA GLY A 273 -52.67 32.61 25.09
C GLY A 273 -51.87 33.61 25.95
N ALA A 274 -50.62 33.29 26.31
CA ALA A 274 -49.71 34.22 26.97
C ALA A 274 -49.24 35.35 26.03
N ARG A 275 -49.05 35.06 24.74
CA ARG A 275 -48.69 36.04 23.71
C ARG A 275 -49.82 37.03 23.40
N GLU A 276 -51.07 36.58 23.51
CA GLU A 276 -52.25 37.43 23.33
C GLU A 276 -52.38 38.44 24.49
N ARG A 277 -52.17 37.98 25.74
CA ARG A 277 -52.09 38.86 26.93
C ARG A 277 -50.88 39.80 26.92
N SER A 278 -49.74 39.39 26.37
CA SER A 278 -48.56 40.27 26.29
C SER A 278 -48.74 41.38 25.25
N ASN A 279 -49.45 41.10 24.14
CA ASN A 279 -49.73 42.09 23.10
C ASN A 279 -50.75 43.15 23.58
N GLU A 280 -51.74 42.76 24.38
CA GLU A 280 -52.66 43.69 25.06
C GLU A 280 -51.93 44.62 26.04
N LEU A 281 -50.94 44.09 26.77
CA LEU A 281 -50.15 44.85 27.76
C LEU A 281 -49.10 45.76 27.09
N LEU A 282 -48.52 45.35 25.95
CA LEU A 282 -47.61 46.16 25.13
C LEU A 282 -48.32 47.35 24.45
N SER A 283 -49.59 47.20 24.07
CA SER A 283 -50.43 48.30 23.55
C SER A 283 -50.73 49.37 24.61
N LEU A 284 -50.78 48.99 25.90
CA LEU A 284 -51.01 49.91 27.02
C LEU A 284 -49.75 50.67 27.45
N LEU A 285 -48.56 50.11 27.21
CA LEU A 285 -47.28 50.70 27.60
C LEU A 285 -46.70 51.67 26.56
N SER A 286 -47.15 51.63 25.31
CA SER A 286 -46.66 52.50 24.23
C SER A 286 -47.29 53.91 24.19
N TYR A 287 -48.15 54.27 25.15
CA TYR A 287 -48.82 55.58 25.18
C TYR A 287 -48.18 56.60 26.16
N THR A 288 -47.14 56.23 26.91
CA THR A 288 -46.50 57.14 27.87
C THR A 288 -44.99 56.99 27.86
N SER A 289 -44.28 57.88 27.16
CA SER A 289 -43.01 58.51 27.58
C SER A 289 -42.30 59.09 26.35
N ASP A 290 -42.69 60.30 25.97
CA ASP A 290 -41.85 61.22 25.19
C ASP A 290 -40.64 61.68 26.03
N ASN A 291 -39.55 62.05 25.34
CA ASN A 291 -38.36 62.81 25.78
C ASN A 291 -37.39 62.12 26.77
N ASP A 292 -36.06 62.32 26.74
CA ASP A 292 -35.16 63.19 25.98
C ASP A 292 -33.76 62.54 25.87
N ASN A 293 -33.00 63.00 24.88
CA ASN A 293 -31.62 62.65 24.50
C ASN A 293 -30.57 62.58 25.64
N ILE A 294 -29.46 61.85 25.40
CA ILE A 294 -28.08 62.40 25.38
C ILE A 294 -27.05 61.38 24.84
N TYR A 295 -26.09 61.96 24.09
CA TYR A 295 -25.01 61.49 23.24
C TYR A 295 -23.85 60.72 23.92
N GLY A 296 -23.19 59.80 23.20
CA GLY A 296 -21.90 59.19 23.61
C GLY A 296 -21.36 58.12 22.64
N ASP A 297 -20.35 58.53 21.87
CA ASP A 297 -19.64 57.89 20.75
C ASP A 297 -19.43 56.35 20.73
N HIS A 298 -19.59 55.79 19.52
CA HIS A 298 -19.27 54.41 19.12
C HIS A 298 -17.80 54.28 18.68
N GLU A 299 -17.04 53.35 19.29
CA GLU A 299 -15.91 52.68 18.62
C GLU A 299 -16.13 51.16 18.65
N GLU A 300 -16.10 50.57 17.45
CA GLU A 300 -16.56 49.24 17.11
C GLU A 300 -15.35 48.28 17.04
N TYR A 301 -15.10 47.50 18.09
CA TYR A 301 -14.12 46.40 18.03
C TYR A 301 -14.80 45.09 17.59
N SER A 302 -14.53 44.67 16.36
CA SER A 302 -14.91 43.36 15.83
C SER A 302 -13.80 42.34 16.03
N ILE A 303 -13.97 41.44 17.01
CA ILE A 303 -13.07 40.28 17.19
C ILE A 303 -13.66 39.08 16.42
N ARG A 304 -13.06 38.72 15.28
CA ARG A 304 -13.34 37.46 14.58
C ARG A 304 -12.33 36.39 14.98
N TYR A 305 -12.86 35.25 15.44
CA TYR A 305 -12.13 34.01 15.66
C TYR A 305 -11.68 33.40 14.33
N TYR A 306 -10.41 32.95 14.25
CA TYR A 306 -9.95 32.02 13.23
C TYR A 306 -9.57 30.68 13.88
N SER A 307 -10.37 29.65 13.60
CA SER A 307 -10.05 28.25 13.89
C SER A 307 -9.16 27.71 12.77
N ILE A 308 -7.96 27.23 13.13
CA ILE A 308 -7.02 26.57 12.21
C ILE A 308 -7.52 25.14 11.95
N GLY A 309 -7.88 24.87 10.70
CA GLY A 309 -8.09 23.52 10.16
C GLY A 309 -6.79 23.01 9.55
N ASN A 310 -6.37 21.82 9.98
CA ASN A 310 -5.20 21.12 9.48
C ASN A 310 -5.40 20.68 8.01
N TYR A 311 -4.34 20.82 7.21
CA TYR A 311 -4.04 19.96 6.08
C TYR A 311 -2.68 19.29 6.31
#